data_AF-A0A7W8QI54-F1
#
_entry.id   AF-A0A7W8QI54-F1
#
_cell.length_a   1.000
_cell.length_b   1.000
_cell.length_c   1.000
_cell.angle_alpha   90.00
_cell.angle_beta   90.00
_cell.angle_gamma   90.00
#
_symmetry.space_group_name_H-M   'P 1'
#
loop_
_entity.id
_entity.type
_entity.pdbx_description
1 polymer ?
#
loop_
_entity_poly.entity_id
_entity_poly.type
_entity_poly.pdbx_seq_one_letter_code
_entity_poly.pdbx_strand_id
1 'polypeptide(L)'
;MGAEEPGTGAGRVRPPDDPSRWSYYGAAHRYDVHGDPAAERACRERTDRLVLGGCEEELRALAGAGDRCAFIALVELLVDADRTADLREMAEAGDDRARTALIELLADRGREGELRAEAERGDGAALYALVGLMTGGGRIGEALELLDGGVHPGLDRPARALRLEVLLGAGREEEVRRLADAGDRTAARALVDRLADRGDIEGLAERARAGDDRALWRWAELLSSSGRVEEAAAVLRPAPTRATRTPSG
;
A
#
# COMPACT_ATOMS: atom_id res chain seq x y z
N MET A 1 38.95 34.48 22.08
CA MET A 1 37.77 34.64 21.21
C MET A 1 37.86 33.61 20.10
N GLY A 2 37.43 32.38 20.38
CA GLY A 2 37.14 31.38 19.35
C GLY A 2 35.63 31.25 19.31
N ALA A 3 35.03 31.50 18.16
CA ALA A 3 33.60 31.30 17.94
C ALA A 3 33.39 29.81 17.64
N GLU A 4 32.72 29.10 18.54
CA GLU A 4 32.06 27.84 18.22
C GLU A 4 30.72 28.19 17.56
N GLU A 5 30.54 27.77 16.30
CA GLU A 5 29.22 27.76 15.68
C GLU A 5 28.41 26.57 16.22
N PRO A 6 27.21 26.79 16.78
CA PRO A 6 26.32 25.68 17.08
C PRO A 6 25.66 25.20 15.79
N GLY A 7 25.99 23.97 15.40
CA GLY A 7 25.37 23.29 14.27
C GLY A 7 23.85 23.24 14.43
N THR A 8 23.16 23.82 13.46
CA THR A 8 21.71 23.77 13.30
C THR A 8 21.30 22.33 12.96
N GLY A 9 21.13 21.50 13.99
CA GLY A 9 20.37 20.27 13.90
C GLY A 9 18.92 20.63 13.62
N ALA A 10 18.57 20.74 12.35
CA ALA A 10 17.18 20.88 11.92
C ALA A 10 16.43 19.62 12.40
N GLY A 11 15.78 19.75 13.56
CA GLY A 11 14.82 18.77 14.05
C GLY A 11 13.80 18.57 12.94
N ARG A 12 13.78 17.37 12.36
CA ARG A 12 12.68 16.98 11.49
C ARG A 12 11.43 17.11 12.34
N VAL A 13 10.61 18.11 12.05
CA VAL A 13 9.25 18.19 12.56
C VAL A 13 8.56 16.92 12.06
N ARG A 14 8.44 15.95 12.96
CA ARG A 14 7.87 14.63 12.67
C ARG A 14 6.36 14.85 12.53
N PRO A 15 5.72 14.33 11.47
CA PRO A 15 4.33 14.64 11.17
C PRO A 15 3.39 14.22 12.31
N PRO A 16 2.26 14.92 12.50
CA PRO A 16 1.30 14.63 13.56
C PRO A 16 0.70 13.24 13.42
N ASP A 17 0.13 12.75 14.53
CA ASP A 17 -0.50 11.44 14.67
C ASP A 17 -1.45 11.11 13.52
N ASP A 18 -1.08 10.12 12.72
CA ASP A 18 -1.90 9.56 11.66
C ASP A 18 -2.10 8.07 11.94
N PRO A 19 -3.19 7.69 12.64
CA PRO A 19 -3.51 6.29 12.95
C PRO A 19 -3.55 5.39 11.70
N SER A 20 -3.80 5.97 10.52
CA SER A 20 -3.81 5.24 9.25
C SER A 20 -2.42 4.76 8.80
N ARG A 21 -1.35 5.23 9.45
CA ARG A 21 0.04 4.81 9.19
C ARG A 21 0.55 3.75 10.16
N TRP A 22 -0.28 3.29 11.09
CA TRP A 22 0.11 2.25 12.04
C TRP A 22 0.56 0.97 11.32
N SER A 23 1.68 0.42 11.76
CA SER A 23 2.20 -0.89 11.38
C SER A 23 3.00 -1.41 12.58
N TYR A 24 2.72 -2.63 13.02
CA TYR A 24 3.39 -3.25 14.15
C TYR A 24 4.86 -3.53 13.80
N TYR A 25 5.11 -4.13 12.63
CA TYR A 25 6.48 -4.41 12.18
C TYR A 25 7.16 -3.22 11.47
N GLY A 26 6.42 -2.15 11.14
CA GLY A 26 6.94 -0.95 10.50
C GLY A 26 7.49 0.10 11.47
N ALA A 27 8.14 1.17 10.97
CA ALA A 27 8.71 2.23 11.82
C ALA A 27 7.67 3.06 12.62
N ALA A 28 6.38 2.81 12.37
CA ALA A 28 5.22 3.48 12.95
C ALA A 28 4.84 2.95 14.35
N HIS A 29 5.35 1.80 14.82
CA HIS A 29 5.12 1.35 16.20
C HIS A 29 5.76 2.26 17.27
N ARG A 30 6.63 3.20 16.87
CA ARG A 30 7.38 4.11 17.76
C ARG A 30 7.04 5.58 17.51
N TYR A 31 5.76 5.92 17.62
CA TYR A 31 5.36 7.33 17.68
C TYR A 31 5.54 7.87 19.10
N ASP A 32 5.99 9.11 19.18
CA ASP A 32 6.25 9.83 20.43
C ASP A 32 4.89 10.19 21.05
N VAL A 33 4.47 9.40 22.04
CA VAL A 33 3.14 9.53 22.66
C VAL A 33 3.06 10.78 23.55
N HIS A 34 4.18 11.43 23.87
CA HIS A 34 4.19 12.44 24.94
C HIS A 34 4.89 13.76 24.62
N GLY A 35 5.66 13.86 23.52
CA GLY A 35 6.32 15.10 23.12
C GLY A 35 7.46 15.55 24.05
N ASP A 36 7.76 14.77 25.10
CA ASP A 36 8.94 14.90 25.96
C ASP A 36 9.46 13.51 26.40
N PRO A 37 10.78 13.27 26.37
CA PRO A 37 11.37 11.99 26.74
C PRO A 37 11.11 11.50 28.17
N ALA A 38 10.85 12.39 29.14
CA ALA A 38 10.58 11.95 30.51
C ALA A 38 9.19 11.32 30.63
N ALA A 39 8.21 11.90 29.96
CA ALA A 39 6.87 11.34 29.89
C ALA A 39 6.84 10.02 29.10
N GLU A 40 7.63 9.90 28.03
CA GLU A 40 7.82 8.61 27.34
C GLU A 40 8.39 7.53 28.27
N ARG A 41 9.46 7.85 29.01
CA ARG A 41 10.04 6.90 29.98
C ARG A 41 9.04 6.49 31.06
N ALA A 42 8.34 7.44 31.66
CA ALA A 42 7.35 7.15 32.69
C ALA A 42 6.22 6.27 32.16
N CYS A 43 5.79 6.48 30.91
CA CYS A 43 4.77 5.67 30.29
C CYS A 43 5.24 4.23 30.06
N ARG A 44 6.45 4.07 29.50
CA ARG A 44 7.09 2.75 29.29
C ARG A 44 7.28 2.02 30.62
N GLU A 45 7.85 2.67 31.63
CA GLU A 45 8.07 2.06 32.96
C GLU A 45 6.76 1.58 33.60
N ARG A 46 5.66 2.32 33.40
CA ARG A 46 4.33 1.92 33.87
C ARG A 46 3.84 0.70 33.10
N THR A 47 3.87 0.72 31.77
CA THR A 47 3.37 -0.39 30.96
C THR A 47 4.20 -1.65 31.15
N ASP A 48 5.52 -1.54 31.23
CA ASP A 48 6.43 -2.67 31.50
C ASP A 48 6.11 -3.33 32.83
N ARG A 49 5.82 -2.53 33.87
CA ARG A 49 5.41 -3.04 35.18
C ARG A 49 4.08 -3.80 35.10
N LEU A 50 3.11 -3.28 34.34
CA LEU A 50 1.82 -3.95 34.16
C LEU A 50 1.97 -5.27 33.39
N VAL A 51 2.79 -5.29 32.33
CA VAL A 51 3.09 -6.49 31.55
C VAL A 51 3.79 -7.54 32.43
N LEU A 52 4.87 -7.16 33.14
CA LEU A 52 5.62 -8.06 34.02
C LEU A 52 4.79 -8.54 35.23
N GLY A 53 3.83 -7.72 35.68
CA GLY A 53 2.90 -8.05 36.76
C GLY A 53 1.73 -8.93 36.33
N GLY A 54 1.56 -9.20 35.02
CA GLY A 54 0.39 -9.92 34.49
C GLY A 54 -0.91 -9.13 34.59
N CYS A 55 -0.84 -7.80 34.72
CA CYS A 55 -1.99 -6.90 34.87
C CYS A 55 -2.64 -6.57 33.52
N GLU A 56 -2.96 -7.57 32.71
CA GLU A 56 -3.49 -7.39 31.36
C GLU A 56 -4.89 -6.74 31.35
N GLU A 57 -5.73 -7.03 32.35
CA GLU A 57 -7.05 -6.39 32.48
C GLU A 57 -6.91 -4.87 32.69
N GLU A 58 -5.90 -4.45 33.46
CA GLU A 58 -5.60 -3.03 33.66
C GLU A 58 -5.07 -2.39 32.37
N LEU A 59 -4.23 -3.09 31.61
CA LEU A 59 -3.80 -2.65 30.28
C LEU A 59 -4.99 -2.48 29.32
N ARG A 60 -5.94 -3.44 29.30
CA ARG A 60 -7.18 -3.34 28.51
C ARG A 60 -8.02 -2.13 28.94
N ALA A 61 -8.20 -1.92 30.24
CA ALA A 61 -8.99 -0.81 30.75
C ALA A 61 -8.36 0.55 30.36
N LEU A 62 -7.05 0.68 30.51
CA LEU A 62 -6.31 1.89 30.11
C LEU A 62 -6.37 2.10 28.59
N ALA A 63 -6.14 1.05 27.80
CA ALA A 63 -6.21 1.11 26.33
C ALA A 63 -7.61 1.53 25.86
N GLY A 64 -8.67 0.95 26.44
CA GLY A 64 -10.06 1.32 26.16
C GLY A 64 -10.43 2.74 26.59
N ALA A 65 -9.74 3.30 27.60
CA ALA A 65 -9.85 4.70 27.98
C ALA A 65 -9.04 5.65 27.06
N GLY A 66 -8.38 5.13 26.02
CA GLY A 66 -7.57 5.90 25.07
C GLY A 66 -6.11 6.05 25.47
N ASP A 67 -5.63 5.34 26.49
CA ASP A 67 -4.21 5.35 26.85
C ASP A 67 -3.39 4.62 25.79
N ARG A 68 -2.64 5.40 25.02
CA ARG A 68 -1.91 4.89 23.86
C ARG A 68 -0.73 3.99 24.23
N CYS A 69 -0.03 4.22 25.34
CA CYS A 69 1.05 3.32 25.74
C CYS A 69 0.48 1.98 26.19
N ALA A 70 -0.61 2.01 26.96
CA ALA A 70 -1.28 0.78 27.37
C ALA A 70 -1.79 0.02 26.16
N PHE A 71 -2.32 0.72 25.13
CA PHE A 71 -2.69 0.11 23.87
C PHE A 71 -1.50 -0.55 23.15
N ILE A 72 -0.36 0.15 23.02
CA ILE A 72 0.84 -0.40 22.36
C ILE A 72 1.33 -1.63 23.11
N ALA A 73 1.49 -1.54 24.44
CA ALA A 73 1.94 -2.64 25.27
C ALA A 73 0.97 -3.83 25.25
N LEU A 74 -0.34 -3.57 25.19
CA LEU A 74 -1.35 -4.62 25.02
C LEU A 74 -1.20 -5.31 23.67
N VAL A 75 -1.08 -4.57 22.57
CA VAL A 75 -0.91 -5.16 21.23
C VAL A 75 0.39 -5.95 21.15
N GLU A 76 1.51 -5.44 21.68
CA GLU A 76 2.79 -6.16 21.78
C GLU A 76 2.62 -7.48 22.54
N LEU A 77 2.00 -7.45 23.73
CA LEU A 77 1.71 -8.65 24.51
C LEU A 77 0.88 -9.67 23.72
N LEU A 78 -0.17 -9.21 23.03
CA LEU A 78 -1.06 -10.09 22.26
C LEU A 78 -0.35 -10.68 21.04
N VAL A 79 0.49 -9.91 20.35
CA VAL A 79 1.26 -10.37 19.19
C VAL A 79 2.33 -11.39 19.60
N ASP A 80 3.08 -11.10 20.65
CA ASP A 80 4.13 -11.99 21.17
C ASP A 80 3.54 -13.31 21.69
N ALA A 81 2.34 -13.26 22.28
CA ALA A 81 1.60 -14.43 22.72
C ALA A 81 0.80 -15.13 21.60
N ASP A 82 0.86 -14.64 20.35
CA ASP A 82 0.13 -15.17 19.18
C ASP A 82 -1.40 -15.25 19.39
N ARG A 83 -1.95 -14.27 20.11
CA ARG A 83 -3.36 -14.19 20.52
C ARG A 83 -4.22 -13.50 19.46
N THR A 84 -4.36 -14.15 18.31
CA THR A 84 -5.14 -13.63 17.17
C THR A 84 -6.62 -13.44 17.50
N ALA A 85 -7.19 -14.22 18.42
CA ALA A 85 -8.57 -14.06 18.86
C ALA A 85 -8.82 -12.73 19.57
N ASP A 86 -7.93 -12.33 20.49
CA ASP A 86 -8.05 -11.06 21.20
C ASP A 86 -7.86 -9.86 20.27
N LEU A 87 -6.89 -9.92 19.35
CA LEU A 87 -6.69 -8.87 18.34
C LEU A 87 -7.91 -8.73 17.43
N ARG A 88 -8.56 -9.85 17.08
CA ARG A 88 -9.80 -9.85 16.30
C ARG A 88 -10.95 -9.23 17.07
N GLU A 89 -11.14 -9.56 18.34
CA GLU A 89 -12.16 -8.94 19.19
C GLU A 89 -11.97 -7.42 19.25
N MET A 90 -10.74 -6.94 19.45
CA MET A 90 -10.43 -5.51 19.43
C MET A 90 -10.72 -4.86 18.06
N ALA A 91 -10.41 -5.55 16.96
CA ALA A 91 -10.70 -5.08 15.61
C ALA A 91 -12.20 -5.00 15.29
N GLU A 92 -12.97 -5.97 15.78
CA GLU A 92 -14.44 -6.02 15.68
C GLU A 92 -15.11 -4.95 16.55
N ALA A 93 -14.49 -4.59 17.68
CA ALA A 93 -14.88 -3.43 18.48
C ALA A 93 -14.55 -2.08 17.81
N GLY A 94 -13.90 -2.10 16.63
CA GLY A 94 -13.62 -0.92 15.82
C GLY A 94 -12.20 -0.38 15.92
N ASP A 95 -11.26 -1.08 16.56
CA ASP A 95 -9.85 -0.64 16.58
C ASP A 95 -9.11 -1.04 15.30
N ASP A 96 -8.94 -0.08 14.40
CA ASP A 96 -8.25 -0.26 13.12
C ASP A 96 -6.77 -0.67 13.29
N ARG A 97 -6.11 -0.27 14.38
CA ARG A 97 -4.71 -0.62 14.63
C ARG A 97 -4.58 -2.07 15.08
N ALA A 98 -5.53 -2.54 15.90
CA ALA A 98 -5.64 -3.96 16.24
C ALA A 98 -5.94 -4.81 15.01
N ARG A 99 -6.80 -4.31 14.09
CA ARG A 99 -7.03 -4.95 12.79
C ARG A 99 -5.74 -5.09 11.99
N THR A 100 -4.98 -4.01 11.83
CA THR A 100 -3.68 -4.06 11.15
C THR A 100 -2.71 -5.04 11.82
N ALA A 101 -2.59 -5.00 13.15
CA ALA A 101 -1.73 -5.91 13.89
C ALA A 101 -2.13 -7.38 13.73
N LEU A 102 -3.44 -7.69 13.70
CA LEU A 102 -3.95 -9.02 13.39
C LEU A 102 -3.48 -9.47 12.01
N ILE A 103 -3.72 -8.67 10.96
CA ILE A 103 -3.34 -9.05 9.59
C ILE A 103 -1.83 -9.24 9.45
N GLU A 104 -1.02 -8.35 10.03
CA GLU A 104 0.44 -8.46 10.02
C GLU A 104 0.93 -9.71 10.75
N LEU A 105 0.37 -10.04 11.92
CA LEU A 105 0.68 -11.28 12.64
C LEU A 105 0.30 -12.51 11.82
N LEU A 106 -0.90 -12.55 11.23
CA LEU A 106 -1.33 -13.67 10.41
C LEU A 106 -0.42 -13.86 9.19
N ALA A 107 0.03 -12.76 8.57
CA ALA A 107 0.96 -12.80 7.45
C ALA A 107 2.34 -13.33 7.87
N ASP A 108 2.91 -12.81 8.96
CA ASP A 108 4.20 -13.25 9.52
C ASP A 108 4.20 -14.75 9.84
N ARG A 109 3.08 -15.28 10.35
CA ARG A 109 2.94 -16.71 10.66
C ARG A 109 2.48 -17.58 9.49
N GLY A 110 2.27 -17.00 8.31
CA GLY A 110 1.82 -17.74 7.13
C GLY A 110 0.43 -18.37 7.29
N ARG A 111 -0.45 -17.78 8.10
CA ARG A 111 -1.79 -18.31 8.42
C ARG A 111 -2.80 -17.98 7.31
N GLU A 112 -2.60 -18.57 6.14
CA GLU A 112 -3.40 -18.31 4.92
C GLU A 112 -4.90 -18.55 5.10
N GLY A 113 -5.29 -19.59 5.86
CA GLY A 113 -6.70 -19.88 6.12
C GLY A 113 -7.40 -18.79 6.93
N GLU A 114 -6.71 -18.21 7.91
CA GLU A 114 -7.24 -17.09 8.70
C GLU A 114 -7.28 -15.80 7.86
N LEU A 115 -6.24 -15.50 7.08
CA LEU A 115 -6.24 -14.37 6.15
C LEU A 115 -7.37 -14.48 5.12
N ARG A 116 -7.65 -15.69 4.63
CA ARG A 116 -8.78 -15.93 3.73
C ARG A 116 -10.11 -15.60 4.41
N ALA A 117 -10.31 -16.06 5.64
CA ALA A 117 -11.53 -15.77 6.39
C ALA A 117 -11.71 -14.25 6.61
N GLU A 118 -10.63 -13.51 6.89
CA GLU A 118 -10.73 -12.04 7.00
C GLU A 118 -11.04 -11.36 5.65
N ALA A 119 -10.44 -11.82 4.56
CA ALA A 119 -10.75 -11.30 3.22
C ALA A 119 -12.21 -11.59 2.82
N GLU A 120 -12.76 -12.75 3.19
CA GLU A 120 -14.17 -13.11 3.01
C GLU A 120 -15.12 -12.23 3.83
N ARG A 121 -14.66 -11.68 4.96
CA ARG A 121 -15.37 -10.62 5.71
C ARG A 121 -15.23 -9.23 5.11
N GLY A 122 -14.45 -9.08 4.04
CA GLY A 122 -14.24 -7.81 3.36
C GLY A 122 -13.00 -7.04 3.81
N ASP A 123 -12.08 -7.67 4.54
CA ASP A 123 -10.79 -7.05 4.88
C ASP A 123 -9.84 -7.04 3.66
N GLY A 124 -9.59 -5.84 3.13
CA GLY A 124 -8.70 -5.67 1.99
C GLY A 124 -7.24 -5.95 2.32
N ALA A 125 -6.76 -5.60 3.52
CA ALA A 125 -5.38 -5.85 3.92
C ALA A 125 -5.11 -7.36 4.02
N ALA A 126 -6.08 -8.13 4.50
CA ALA A 126 -6.02 -9.58 4.51
C ALA A 126 -5.89 -10.17 3.09
N LEU A 127 -6.66 -9.66 2.12
CA LEU A 127 -6.56 -10.07 0.72
C LEU A 127 -5.16 -9.80 0.15
N TYR A 128 -4.61 -8.61 0.39
CA TYR A 128 -3.25 -8.26 -0.03
C TYR A 128 -2.20 -9.18 0.61
N ALA A 129 -2.28 -9.41 1.92
CA ALA A 129 -1.35 -10.28 2.64
C ALA A 129 -1.40 -11.72 2.11
N LEU A 130 -2.61 -12.27 1.90
CA LEU A 130 -2.80 -13.62 1.37
C LEU A 130 -2.19 -13.78 -0.02
N VAL A 131 -2.47 -12.85 -0.94
CA VAL A 131 -1.89 -12.86 -2.29
C VAL A 131 -0.37 -12.64 -2.24
N GLY A 132 0.11 -11.79 -1.35
CA GLY A 132 1.53 -11.58 -1.09
C GLY A 132 2.25 -12.88 -0.69
N LEU A 133 1.67 -13.65 0.23
CA LEU A 133 2.22 -14.96 0.64
C LEU A 133 2.22 -15.98 -0.52
N MET A 134 1.14 -16.05 -1.29
CA MET A 134 1.04 -16.95 -2.45
C MET A 134 2.10 -16.60 -3.50
N THR A 135 2.20 -15.33 -3.87
CA THR A 135 3.14 -14.86 -4.90
C THR A 135 4.60 -14.94 -4.45
N GLY A 136 4.90 -14.58 -3.19
CA GLY A 136 6.23 -14.77 -2.61
C GLY A 136 6.66 -16.24 -2.54
N GLY A 137 5.70 -17.15 -2.39
CA GLY A 137 5.91 -18.60 -2.49
C GLY A 137 5.90 -19.16 -3.92
N GLY A 138 5.81 -18.32 -4.96
CA GLY A 138 5.79 -18.74 -6.37
C GLY A 138 4.46 -19.33 -6.86
N ARG A 139 3.40 -19.33 -6.04
CA ARG A 139 2.07 -19.86 -6.36
C ARG A 139 1.21 -18.84 -7.11
N ILE A 140 1.71 -18.36 -8.26
CA ILE A 140 1.06 -17.33 -9.07
C ILE A 140 -0.33 -17.79 -9.57
N GLY A 141 -0.47 -19.07 -9.93
CA GLY A 141 -1.74 -19.63 -10.39
C GLY A 141 -2.83 -19.56 -9.32
N GLU A 142 -2.53 -20.04 -8.11
CA GLU A 142 -3.47 -20.01 -6.97
C GLU A 142 -3.86 -18.57 -6.60
N ALA A 143 -2.92 -17.62 -6.66
CA ALA A 143 -3.21 -16.21 -6.42
C ALA A 143 -4.20 -15.64 -7.45
N LEU A 144 -4.02 -15.96 -8.74
CA LEU A 144 -4.93 -15.51 -9.78
C LEU A 144 -6.31 -16.20 -9.67
N GLU A 145 -6.34 -17.50 -9.37
CA GLU A 145 -7.59 -18.23 -9.14
C GLU A 145 -8.39 -17.66 -7.96
N LEU A 146 -7.71 -17.29 -6.86
CA LEU A 146 -8.34 -16.60 -5.73
C LEU A 146 -8.98 -15.27 -6.17
N LEU A 147 -8.25 -14.46 -6.95
CA LEU A 147 -8.71 -13.13 -7.38
C LEU A 147 -9.82 -13.21 -8.44
N ASP A 148 -9.82 -14.25 -9.26
CA ASP A 148 -10.84 -14.50 -10.29
C ASP A 148 -12.08 -15.22 -9.71
N GLY A 149 -11.93 -15.95 -8.60
CA GLY A 149 -12.95 -16.81 -7.98
C GLY A 149 -14.10 -16.10 -7.25
N GLY A 150 -14.14 -14.77 -7.27
CA GLY A 150 -15.15 -13.97 -6.57
C GLY A 150 -14.77 -13.75 -5.11
N VAL A 151 -14.13 -12.62 -4.84
CA VAL A 151 -13.86 -12.14 -3.48
C VAL A 151 -15.12 -11.51 -2.86
N HIS A 152 -15.05 -11.12 -1.58
CA HIS A 152 -16.11 -10.33 -0.96
C HIS A 152 -16.50 -9.13 -1.85
N PRO A 153 -17.79 -8.80 -2.06
CA PRO A 153 -18.20 -7.77 -3.04
C PRO A 153 -17.59 -6.38 -2.81
N GLY A 154 -17.28 -6.03 -1.55
CA GLY A 154 -16.57 -4.79 -1.21
C GLY A 154 -15.12 -4.74 -1.72
N LEU A 155 -14.57 -5.87 -2.18
CA LEU A 155 -13.19 -6.04 -2.62
C LEU A 155 -13.05 -6.24 -4.13
N ASP A 156 -14.12 -6.16 -4.93
CA ASP A 156 -14.06 -6.36 -6.39
C ASP A 156 -13.04 -5.45 -7.09
N ARG A 157 -13.00 -4.17 -6.71
CA ARG A 157 -12.06 -3.19 -7.28
C ARG A 157 -10.61 -3.48 -6.84
N PRO A 158 -10.32 -3.63 -5.52
CA PRO A 158 -9.00 -4.09 -5.06
C PRO A 158 -8.54 -5.38 -5.72
N ALA A 159 -9.39 -6.41 -5.80
CA ALA A 159 -9.02 -7.69 -6.39
C ALA A 159 -8.65 -7.57 -7.86
N ARG A 160 -9.38 -6.77 -8.64
CA ARG A 160 -9.03 -6.50 -10.03
C ARG A 160 -7.69 -5.79 -10.18
N ALA A 161 -7.41 -4.80 -9.33
CA ALA A 161 -6.12 -4.11 -9.34
C ALA A 161 -4.97 -5.06 -8.98
N LEU A 162 -5.14 -5.81 -7.89
CA LEU A 162 -4.16 -6.78 -7.41
C LEU A 162 -3.91 -7.89 -8.43
N ARG A 163 -4.94 -8.35 -9.16
CA ARG A 163 -4.78 -9.31 -10.27
C ARG A 163 -3.80 -8.80 -11.33
N LEU A 164 -3.91 -7.53 -11.71
CA LEU A 164 -3.01 -6.92 -12.69
C LEU A 164 -1.59 -6.78 -12.13
N GLU A 165 -1.44 -6.43 -10.86
CA GLU A 165 -0.14 -6.40 -10.17
C GLU A 165 0.53 -7.77 -10.16
N VAL A 166 -0.22 -8.83 -9.84
CA VAL A 166 0.27 -10.22 -9.87
C VAL A 166 0.75 -10.61 -11.27
N LEU A 167 -0.04 -10.31 -12.32
CA LEU A 167 0.36 -10.59 -13.71
C LEU A 167 1.64 -9.85 -14.11
N LEU A 168 1.73 -8.55 -13.82
CA LEU A 168 2.90 -7.74 -14.16
C LEU A 168 4.15 -8.17 -13.38
N GLY A 169 3.99 -8.49 -12.09
CA GLY A 169 5.06 -9.02 -11.25
C GLY A 169 5.57 -10.37 -11.72
N ALA A 170 4.68 -11.22 -12.25
CA ALA A 170 5.03 -12.51 -12.85
C ALA A 170 5.54 -12.42 -14.30
N GLY A 171 5.72 -11.22 -14.86
CA GLY A 171 6.19 -11.03 -16.24
C GLY A 171 5.16 -11.37 -17.31
N ARG A 172 3.87 -11.52 -16.97
CA ARG A 172 2.77 -11.83 -17.90
C ARG A 172 2.17 -10.58 -18.52
N GLU A 173 3.03 -9.70 -19.01
CA GLU A 173 2.63 -8.40 -19.53
C GLU A 173 1.76 -8.50 -20.79
N GLU A 174 1.99 -9.48 -21.67
CA GLU A 174 1.15 -9.67 -22.86
C GLU A 174 -0.30 -9.98 -22.49
N GLU A 175 -0.55 -10.60 -21.33
CA GLU A 175 -1.91 -10.82 -20.85
C GLU A 175 -2.58 -9.50 -20.43
N VAL A 176 -1.84 -8.65 -19.71
CA VAL A 176 -2.32 -7.31 -19.36
C VAL A 176 -2.54 -6.44 -20.59
N ARG A 177 -1.67 -6.54 -21.60
CA ARG A 177 -1.84 -5.86 -22.89
C ARG A 177 -3.10 -6.30 -23.61
N ARG A 178 -3.37 -7.61 -23.70
CA ARG A 178 -4.61 -8.13 -24.29
C ARG A 178 -5.87 -7.61 -23.59
N LEU A 179 -5.84 -7.50 -22.25
CA LEU A 179 -6.94 -6.92 -21.49
C LEU A 179 -7.14 -5.43 -21.81
N ALA A 180 -6.05 -4.67 -21.87
CA ALA A 180 -6.07 -3.26 -22.25
C ALA A 180 -6.65 -3.05 -23.66
N ASP A 181 -6.20 -3.86 -24.62
CA ASP A 181 -6.66 -3.79 -26.02
C ASP A 181 -8.13 -4.24 -26.18
N ALA A 182 -8.61 -5.10 -25.28
CA ALA A 182 -10.03 -5.45 -25.17
C ALA A 182 -10.89 -4.36 -24.48
N GLY A 183 -10.28 -3.25 -24.05
CA GLY A 183 -10.97 -2.11 -23.46
C GLY A 183 -11.01 -2.09 -21.93
N ASP A 184 -10.27 -2.97 -21.23
CA ASP A 184 -10.12 -2.86 -19.78
C ASP A 184 -9.26 -1.63 -19.43
N ARG A 185 -9.93 -0.57 -18.97
CA ARG A 185 -9.30 0.70 -18.59
C ARG A 185 -8.34 0.57 -17.41
N THR A 186 -8.59 -0.37 -16.49
CA THR A 186 -7.68 -0.60 -15.36
C THR A 186 -6.41 -1.30 -15.86
N ALA A 187 -6.54 -2.28 -16.76
CA ALA A 187 -5.39 -2.92 -17.39
C ALA A 187 -4.57 -1.94 -18.24
N ALA A 188 -5.23 -1.10 -19.04
CA ALA A 188 -4.57 -0.05 -19.83
C ALA A 188 -3.76 0.90 -18.94
N ARG A 189 -4.36 1.35 -17.82
CA ARG A 189 -3.67 2.19 -16.83
C ARG A 189 -2.47 1.48 -16.21
N ALA A 190 -2.64 0.24 -15.74
CA ALA A 190 -1.58 -0.53 -15.10
C ALA A 190 -0.41 -0.77 -16.07
N LEU A 191 -0.70 -1.07 -17.33
CA LEU A 191 0.32 -1.23 -18.36
C LEU A 191 1.11 0.07 -18.60
N VAL A 192 0.41 1.21 -18.74
CA VAL A 192 1.05 2.51 -18.93
C VAL A 192 1.94 2.90 -17.74
N ASP A 193 1.46 2.70 -16.52
CA ASP A 193 2.25 2.99 -15.32
C ASP A 193 3.50 2.08 -15.26
N ARG A 194 3.37 0.78 -15.58
CA ARG A 194 4.50 -0.17 -15.63
C ARG A 194 5.52 0.12 -16.74
N LEU A 195 5.07 0.64 -17.88
CA LEU A 195 5.98 1.10 -18.95
C LEU A 195 6.72 2.37 -18.51
N ALA A 196 6.02 3.31 -17.89
CA ALA A 196 6.60 4.54 -17.38
C ALA A 196 7.67 4.29 -16.31
N ASP A 197 7.38 3.40 -15.34
CA ASP A 197 8.32 3.03 -14.27
C ASP A 197 9.62 2.41 -14.79
N ARG A 198 9.58 1.73 -15.95
CA ARG A 198 10.76 1.17 -16.63
C ARG A 198 11.43 2.14 -17.60
N GLY A 199 10.88 3.34 -17.78
CA GLY A 199 11.36 4.29 -18.78
C GLY A 199 11.16 3.81 -20.22
N ASP A 200 10.18 2.93 -20.47
CA ASP A 200 9.93 2.35 -21.79
C ASP A 200 9.20 3.34 -22.71
N ILE A 201 9.99 4.23 -23.33
CA ILE A 201 9.52 5.25 -24.28
C ILE A 201 8.87 4.60 -25.50
N GLU A 202 9.40 3.47 -25.99
CA GLU A 202 8.89 2.82 -27.19
C GLU A 202 7.53 2.17 -26.93
N GLY A 203 7.38 1.45 -25.82
CA GLY A 203 6.11 0.86 -25.41
C GLY A 203 5.05 1.93 -25.15
N LEU A 204 5.40 3.06 -24.53
CA LEU A 204 4.46 4.18 -24.37
C LEU A 204 4.06 4.80 -25.72
N ALA A 205 5.00 4.93 -26.66
CA ALA A 205 4.70 5.44 -28.00
C ALA A 205 3.77 4.49 -28.78
N GLU A 206 3.97 3.18 -28.67
CA GLU A 206 3.07 2.18 -29.26
C GLU A 206 1.65 2.30 -28.69
N ARG A 207 1.53 2.37 -27.36
CA ARG A 207 0.24 2.55 -26.68
C ARG A 207 -0.46 3.86 -27.09
N ALA A 208 0.28 4.96 -27.17
CA ALA A 208 -0.24 6.24 -27.62
C ALA A 208 -0.77 6.17 -29.05
N ARG A 209 -0.05 5.49 -29.96
CA ARG A 209 -0.49 5.26 -31.35
C ARG A 209 -1.72 4.36 -31.45
N ALA A 210 -1.93 3.47 -30.47
CA ALA A 210 -3.15 2.68 -30.33
C ALA A 210 -4.33 3.49 -29.75
N GLY A 211 -4.16 4.79 -29.48
CA GLY A 211 -5.21 5.68 -28.98
C GLY A 211 -5.28 5.82 -27.47
N ASP A 212 -4.24 5.40 -26.74
CA ASP A 212 -4.16 5.56 -25.29
C ASP A 212 -3.63 6.96 -24.92
N ASP A 213 -4.55 7.87 -24.60
CA ASP A 213 -4.20 9.25 -24.23
C ASP A 213 -3.29 9.32 -22.99
N ARG A 214 -3.44 8.39 -22.03
CA ARG A 214 -2.56 8.36 -20.85
C ARG A 214 -1.14 8.03 -21.26
N ALA A 215 -0.96 7.07 -22.17
CA ALA A 215 0.34 6.72 -22.70
C ALA A 215 0.99 7.91 -23.44
N LEU A 216 0.20 8.67 -24.21
CA LEU A 216 0.68 9.88 -24.89
C LEU A 216 1.28 10.90 -23.91
N TRP A 217 0.58 11.16 -22.80
CA TRP A 217 1.06 12.07 -21.76
C TRP A 217 2.30 11.55 -21.04
N ARG A 218 2.32 10.27 -20.66
CA ARG A 218 3.50 9.65 -20.02
C ARG A 218 4.71 9.62 -20.95
N TRP A 219 4.50 9.38 -22.23
CA TRP A 219 5.57 9.43 -23.24
C TRP A 219 6.21 10.82 -23.29
N ALA A 220 5.39 11.88 -23.39
CA ALA A 220 5.88 13.26 -23.41
C ALA A 220 6.56 13.65 -22.07
N GLU A 221 6.02 13.22 -20.94
CA GLU A 221 6.61 13.44 -19.61
C GLU A 221 8.02 12.84 -19.52
N LEU A 222 8.19 11.57 -19.93
CA LEU A 222 9.50 10.93 -19.93
C LEU A 222 10.48 11.58 -20.89
N LEU A 223 10.05 11.92 -22.12
CA LEU A 223 10.89 12.66 -23.07
C LEU A 223 11.38 13.98 -22.46
N SER A 224 10.48 14.74 -21.85
CA SER A 224 10.82 16.00 -21.18
C SER A 224 11.82 15.79 -20.04
N SER A 225 11.58 14.80 -19.17
CA SER A 225 12.48 14.48 -18.04
C SER A 225 13.87 14.03 -18.49
N SER A 226 13.98 13.47 -19.71
CA SER A 226 15.26 13.09 -20.34
C SER A 226 15.94 14.23 -21.12
N GLY A 227 15.39 15.45 -21.09
CA GLY A 227 15.92 16.61 -21.80
C GLY A 227 15.49 16.72 -23.27
N ARG A 228 14.66 15.80 -23.77
CA ARG A 228 14.16 15.75 -25.15
C ARG A 228 12.89 16.59 -25.31
N VAL A 229 12.94 17.85 -24.89
CA VAL A 229 11.78 18.76 -24.78
C VAL A 229 11.09 18.99 -26.12
N GLU A 230 11.85 19.16 -27.20
CA GLU A 230 11.28 19.38 -28.54
C GLU A 230 10.53 18.15 -29.07
N GLU A 231 11.04 16.96 -28.77
CA GLU A 231 10.36 15.71 -29.10
C GLU A 231 9.09 15.55 -28.27
N ALA A 232 9.13 15.87 -26.98
CA ALA A 232 7.94 15.89 -26.12
C ALA A 232 6.86 16.84 -26.68
N ALA A 233 7.24 18.04 -27.11
CA ALA A 233 6.34 19.00 -27.74
C ALA A 233 5.83 18.53 -29.11
N ALA A 234 6.63 17.77 -29.87
CA ALA A 234 6.19 17.17 -31.12
C ALA A 234 5.14 16.07 -30.90
N VAL A 235 5.28 15.27 -29.85
CA VAL A 235 4.34 14.21 -29.49
C VAL A 235 2.97 14.75 -29.11
N LEU A 236 2.92 15.85 -28.36
CA LEU A 236 1.66 16.46 -27.90
C LEU A 236 0.98 17.36 -28.94
N ARG A 237 1.63 17.62 -30.08
CA ARG A 237 1.03 18.43 -31.13
C ARG A 237 -0.15 17.67 -31.75
N PRO A 238 -1.35 18.29 -31.82
CA PRO A 238 -2.47 17.66 -32.50
C PRO A 238 -2.09 17.39 -33.95
N ALA A 239 -2.43 16.18 -34.45
CA ALA A 239 -2.24 15.87 -35.85
C ALA A 239 -2.92 16.97 -36.69
N PRO A 240 -2.27 17.49 -37.74
CA PRO A 240 -2.89 18.49 -38.58
C PRO A 240 -4.22 17.93 -39.06
N THR A 241 -5.32 18.61 -38.71
CA THR A 241 -6.64 18.26 -39.21
C THR A 241 -6.50 18.19 -40.72
N ARG A 242 -6.77 17.01 -41.30
CA ARG A 242 -6.82 16.86 -42.75
C ARG A 242 -7.88 17.83 -43.21
N ALA A 243 -7.46 19.00 -43.69
CA ALA A 243 -8.34 19.95 -44.33
C ALA A 243 -9.03 19.15 -45.44
N THR A 244 -10.34 18.96 -45.29
CA THR A 244 -11.17 18.39 -46.34
C THR A 244 -10.91 19.23 -47.57
N ARG A 245 -10.14 18.68 -48.53
CA ARG A 245 -10.06 19.23 -49.88
C ARG A 245 -11.49 19.19 -50.41
N THR A 246 -12.16 20.33 -50.36
CA THR A 246 -13.33 20.57 -51.20
C THR A 246 -12.87 20.29 -52.63
N PRO A 247 -13.52 19.36 -53.36
CA PRO A 247 -13.23 19.20 -54.77
C PRO A 247 -13.73 20.46 -55.47
N SER A 248 -12.82 21.24 -56.04
CA SER A 248 -13.18 22.18 -57.11
C SER A 248 -13.39 21.35 -58.37
N GLY A 249 -14.63 21.31 -58.85
CA GLY A 249 -15.04 20.64 -60.09
C GLY A 249 -16.55 20.58 -60.17
#